data_AF-A0A2D4SLY1-F1
#
_entry.id   AF-A0A2D4SLY1-F1
#
_cell.length_a   1.000
_cell.length_b   1.000
_cell.length_c   1.000
_cell.angle_alpha   90.00
_cell.angle_beta   90.00
_cell.angle_gamma   90.00
#
_symmetry.space_group_name_H-M   'P 1'
#
loop_
_entity.id
_entity.type
_entity.pdbx_description
1 polymer ?
#
loop_
_entity_poly.entity_id
_entity_poly.type
_entity_poly.pdbx_seq_one_letter_code
_entity_poly.pdbx_strand_id
1 'polypeptide(L)'
;MSDSLFKQALLLGSIITFGFAVGCTEKEQEPMETEDLRPLIDPEFVMNEVVLLSSDEGFDLTGDGVPNNGLAHLFEDPMVGPVLGGDPNEYIAKTVRRAEMLILLDFKNFQGYENDKSVDIDILLGHDFDGERSNNFEGSEMSVTCSSLTDEGEAENQFFDTEVKDGQLNGSGGSFRFLVSFSNTEVLLQNAKIVGTMDPQGANIINGMIGGAVSFDDLEEVVENDPEIGPSFAVLMLTFLENQLDADLDGDGELDALSASFSFEAVPVSIDRERPCE
;
A
#
# COMPACT_ATOMS: atom_id res chain seq x y z
N MET A 1 -23.32 -50.49 12.37
CA MET A 1 -24.62 -49.81 12.52
C MET A 1 -24.59 -48.64 11.55
N SER A 2 -24.92 -48.96 10.29
CA SER A 2 -26.10 -48.54 9.51
C SER A 2 -25.83 -47.20 8.79
N ASP A 3 -25.50 -47.21 7.50
CA ASP A 3 -26.38 -47.34 6.32
C ASP A 3 -27.32 -46.16 6.06
N SER A 4 -27.47 -45.90 4.75
CA SER A 4 -28.58 -45.20 4.07
C SER A 4 -28.41 -43.68 3.92
N LEU A 5 -28.12 -43.06 2.76
CA LEU A 5 -28.69 -43.19 1.40
C LEU A 5 -30.21 -42.91 1.35
N PHE A 6 -30.62 -41.73 0.87
CA PHE A 6 -31.95 -41.44 0.29
C PHE A 6 -31.81 -40.19 -0.61
N LYS A 7 -31.71 -40.28 -1.95
CA LYS A 7 -32.72 -40.54 -3.01
C LYS A 7 -33.82 -39.48 -3.20
N GLN A 8 -33.71 -38.85 -4.38
CA GLN A 8 -34.71 -38.27 -5.31
C GLN A 8 -36.20 -38.65 -5.15
N ALA A 9 -37.09 -37.68 -5.42
CA ALA A 9 -38.33 -37.77 -6.21
C ALA A 9 -38.95 -36.35 -6.34
N LEU A 10 -38.95 -35.68 -7.51
CA LEU A 10 -39.97 -35.70 -8.58
C LEU A 10 -41.44 -35.94 -8.13
N LEU A 11 -42.32 -34.93 -8.31
CA LEU A 11 -43.70 -35.02 -8.85
C LEU A 11 -44.32 -33.59 -8.86
N LEU A 12 -44.60 -33.00 -10.03
CA LEU A 12 -45.90 -32.90 -10.74
C LEU A 12 -46.87 -31.80 -10.27
N GLY A 13 -47.32 -30.98 -11.24
CA GLY A 13 -48.50 -30.10 -11.20
C GLY A 13 -48.15 -28.62 -11.02
N SER A 14 -48.60 -27.65 -11.81
CA SER A 14 -49.75 -27.59 -12.72
C SER A 14 -49.53 -26.48 -13.75
N ILE A 15 -50.02 -26.71 -14.96
CA ILE A 15 -50.12 -25.74 -16.05
C ILE A 15 -51.20 -24.71 -15.66
N ILE A 16 -50.82 -23.44 -15.54
CA ILE A 16 -51.74 -22.30 -15.56
C ILE A 16 -51.31 -21.38 -16.70
N THR A 17 -52.08 -21.40 -17.77
CA THR A 17 -51.93 -20.51 -18.92
C THR A 17 -52.67 -19.20 -18.60
N PHE A 18 -51.93 -18.15 -18.25
CA PHE A 18 -52.44 -16.78 -18.26
C PHE A 18 -52.04 -16.11 -19.57
N GLY A 19 -53.03 -15.88 -20.45
CA GLY A 19 -52.86 -15.02 -21.62
C GLY A 19 -52.89 -13.56 -21.20
N PHE A 20 -51.72 -12.95 -21.03
CA PHE A 20 -51.58 -11.50 -21.00
C PHE A 20 -51.16 -11.02 -22.40
N ALA A 21 -52.05 -10.27 -23.04
CA ALA A 21 -51.69 -9.47 -24.21
C ALA A 21 -50.87 -8.28 -23.70
N VAL A 22 -49.55 -8.42 -23.68
CA VAL A 22 -48.62 -7.32 -23.43
C VAL A 22 -48.51 -6.52 -24.73
N GLY A 23 -49.02 -5.29 -24.71
CA GLY A 23 -48.75 -4.33 -25.77
C GLY A 23 -47.25 -4.02 -25.78
N CYS A 24 -46.55 -4.45 -26.83
CA CYS A 24 -45.20 -4.01 -27.11
C CYS A 24 -45.24 -2.53 -27.50
N THR A 25 -45.13 -1.63 -26.53
CA THR A 25 -44.56 -0.31 -26.80
C THR A 25 -43.09 -0.53 -27.13
N GLU A 26 -42.72 -0.27 -28.38
CA GLU A 26 -41.33 -0.11 -28.81
C GLU A 26 -40.69 0.91 -27.87
N LYS A 27 -39.97 0.43 -26.85
CA LYS A 27 -39.02 1.26 -26.14
C LYS A 27 -37.90 1.51 -27.14
N GLU A 28 -37.73 2.78 -27.51
CA GLU A 28 -36.51 3.24 -28.18
C GLU A 28 -35.33 2.66 -27.40
N GLN A 29 -34.61 1.76 -28.07
CA GLN A 29 -33.44 1.10 -27.53
C GLN A 29 -32.40 2.21 -27.41
N GLU A 30 -32.18 2.70 -26.18
CA GLU A 30 -31.11 3.66 -25.91
C GLU A 30 -29.82 3.09 -26.51
N PRO A 31 -29.07 3.91 -27.27
CA PRO A 31 -27.86 3.44 -27.92
C PRO A 31 -26.96 2.84 -26.84
N MET A 32 -26.68 1.55 -26.99
CA MET A 32 -25.73 0.83 -26.16
C MET A 32 -24.43 1.64 -26.22
N GLU A 33 -24.06 2.30 -25.13
CA GLU A 33 -22.77 2.96 -25.04
C GLU A 33 -21.74 1.87 -25.33
N THR A 34 -21.02 2.03 -26.44
CA THR A 34 -19.91 1.14 -26.77
C THR A 34 -18.91 1.30 -25.64
N GLU A 35 -18.80 0.29 -24.77
CA GLU A 35 -17.73 0.19 -23.79
C GLU A 35 -16.43 0.52 -24.51
N ASP A 36 -15.74 1.54 -24.00
CA ASP A 36 -14.50 2.05 -24.56
C ASP A 36 -13.42 0.98 -24.29
N LEU A 37 -13.30 0.03 -25.22
CA LEU A 37 -12.35 -1.09 -25.18
C LEU A 37 -10.91 -0.62 -25.43
N ARG A 38 -10.42 0.33 -24.64
CA ARG A 38 -8.98 0.60 -24.60
C ARG A 38 -8.29 -0.62 -23.99
N PRO A 39 -7.15 -1.06 -24.55
CA PRO A 39 -6.37 -2.12 -23.93
C PRO A 39 -5.98 -1.68 -22.52
N LEU A 40 -6.25 -2.53 -21.53
CA LEU A 40 -5.74 -2.34 -20.17
C LEU A 40 -4.22 -2.35 -20.25
N ILE A 41 -3.62 -1.36 -19.58
CA ILE A 41 -2.19 -1.27 -19.37
C ILE A 41 -2.04 -1.55 -17.88
N ASP A 42 -1.23 -2.52 -17.48
CA ASP A 42 -0.93 -2.77 -16.08
C ASP A 42 0.48 -2.23 -15.81
N PRO A 43 0.65 -0.90 -15.59
CA PRO A 43 1.97 -0.35 -15.38
C PRO A 43 2.50 -0.78 -14.01
N GLU A 44 3.77 -1.12 -14.01
CA GLU A 44 4.48 -1.63 -12.84
C GLU A 44 5.66 -0.71 -12.56
N PHE A 45 5.82 -0.31 -11.31
CA PHE A 45 6.91 0.57 -10.89
C PHE A 45 7.68 -0.01 -9.72
N VAL A 46 8.94 0.43 -9.57
CA VAL A 46 9.76 0.23 -8.38
C VAL A 46 10.17 1.59 -7.83
N MET A 47 10.02 1.79 -6.52
CA MET A 47 10.51 2.99 -5.85
C MET A 47 12.05 2.98 -5.85
N ASN A 48 12.67 3.94 -6.53
CA ASN A 48 14.13 4.05 -6.64
C ASN A 48 14.73 5.11 -5.71
N GLU A 49 13.90 5.94 -5.11
CA GLU A 49 14.25 6.88 -4.05
C GLU A 49 13.13 6.86 -3.02
N VAL A 50 13.49 6.76 -1.74
CA VAL A 50 12.56 6.87 -0.61
C VAL A 50 13.24 7.69 0.47
N VAL A 51 12.57 8.73 0.94
CA VAL A 51 13.12 9.67 1.94
C VAL A 51 12.04 9.98 2.96
N LEU A 52 12.31 9.75 4.25
CA LEU A 52 11.49 10.25 5.35
C LEU A 52 11.47 11.78 5.29
N LEU A 53 10.27 12.34 5.15
CA LEU A 53 10.05 13.79 5.12
C LEU A 53 10.35 14.40 6.50
N SER A 54 10.50 15.72 6.58
CA SER A 54 10.64 16.41 7.87
C SER A 54 9.35 16.38 8.69
N SER A 55 9.44 16.74 9.98
CA SER A 55 8.28 16.76 10.88
C SER A 55 7.18 17.76 10.49
N ASP A 56 7.49 18.77 9.67
CA ASP A 56 6.55 19.77 9.16
C ASP A 56 6.04 19.50 7.73
N GLU A 57 6.40 18.35 7.17
CA GLU A 57 5.98 17.86 5.85
C GLU A 57 5.21 16.54 5.99
N GLY A 58 4.44 16.16 4.96
CA GLY A 58 3.68 14.91 4.95
C GLY A 58 2.17 15.09 4.80
N PHE A 59 1.42 14.08 5.25
CA PHE A 59 -0.04 14.10 5.24
C PHE A 59 -0.62 14.65 6.54
N ASP A 60 -1.67 15.47 6.43
CA ASP A 60 -2.56 15.74 7.55
C ASP A 60 -3.48 14.51 7.74
N LEU A 61 -3.18 13.72 8.76
CA LEU A 61 -3.92 12.52 9.14
C LEU A 61 -5.01 12.83 10.18
N THR A 62 -4.88 13.93 10.92
CA THR A 62 -5.83 14.34 11.97
C THR A 62 -6.94 15.27 11.46
N GLY A 63 -6.77 15.88 10.29
CA GLY A 63 -7.70 16.83 9.70
C GLY A 63 -7.62 18.24 10.29
N ASP A 64 -6.54 18.58 11.00
CA ASP A 64 -6.37 19.89 11.64
C ASP A 64 -5.71 20.95 10.71
N GLY A 65 -5.33 20.54 9.50
CA GLY A 65 -4.66 21.36 8.50
C GLY A 65 -3.15 21.42 8.64
N VAL A 66 -2.55 20.66 9.56
CA VAL A 66 -1.11 20.57 9.79
C VAL A 66 -0.64 19.16 9.39
N PRO A 67 0.41 19.04 8.55
CA PRO A 67 1.01 17.74 8.28
C PRO A 67 1.46 17.02 9.55
N ASN A 68 1.23 15.71 9.61
CA ASN A 68 1.67 14.84 10.69
C ASN A 68 2.82 13.96 10.18
N ASN A 69 3.95 13.99 10.88
CA ASN A 69 5.08 13.10 10.64
C ASN A 69 5.86 12.86 11.95
N GLY A 70 5.18 12.26 12.92
CA GLY A 70 5.69 11.99 14.25
C GLY A 70 6.98 11.16 14.26
N LEU A 71 7.13 10.24 13.31
CA LEU A 71 8.38 9.49 13.13
C LEU A 71 9.57 10.40 12.82
N ALA A 72 9.40 11.39 11.93
CA ALA A 72 10.45 12.36 11.67
C ALA A 72 10.77 13.21 12.90
N HIS A 73 9.75 13.62 13.65
CA HIS A 73 9.94 14.37 14.88
C HIS A 73 10.81 13.62 15.91
N LEU A 74 10.69 12.29 16.01
CA LEU A 74 11.57 11.46 16.85
C LEU A 74 13.05 11.52 16.43
N PHE A 75 13.33 11.49 15.13
CA PHE A 75 14.70 11.53 14.62
C PHE A 75 15.30 12.94 14.65
N GLU A 76 14.46 13.97 14.53
CA GLU A 76 14.86 15.37 14.66
C GLU A 76 15.13 15.79 16.12
N ASP A 77 14.57 15.07 17.09
CA ASP A 77 14.82 15.35 18.51
C ASP A 77 16.31 15.12 18.85
N PRO A 78 17.00 16.13 19.41
CA PRO A 78 18.44 16.08 19.65
C PRO A 78 18.87 15.09 20.75
N MET A 79 17.93 14.60 21.56
CA MET A 79 18.15 13.61 22.60
C MET A 79 17.86 12.19 22.09
N VAL A 80 16.86 12.03 21.20
CA VAL A 80 16.40 10.73 20.71
C VAL A 80 17.12 10.32 19.42
N GLY A 81 17.20 11.18 18.41
CA GLY A 81 17.78 10.87 17.10
C GLY A 81 19.18 10.25 17.15
N PRO A 82 20.15 10.81 17.91
CA PRO A 82 21.48 10.22 18.04
C PRO A 82 21.48 8.83 18.70
N VAL A 83 20.50 8.52 19.55
CA VAL A 83 20.37 7.22 20.21
C VAL A 83 19.77 6.18 19.26
N LEU A 84 18.88 6.60 18.35
CA LEU A 84 18.25 5.75 17.33
C LEU A 84 19.17 5.42 16.14
N GLY A 85 20.46 5.76 16.21
CA GLY A 85 21.45 5.33 15.22
C GLY A 85 21.77 6.35 14.12
N GLY A 86 21.33 7.60 14.25
CA GLY A 86 21.72 8.71 13.37
C GLY A 86 20.62 9.15 12.42
N ASP A 87 21.00 9.56 11.22
CA ASP A 87 20.07 10.07 10.20
C ASP A 87 19.26 8.90 9.57
N PRO A 88 17.93 8.84 9.77
CA PRO A 88 17.10 7.77 9.21
C PRO A 88 17.16 7.74 7.68
N ASN A 89 17.30 8.90 7.03
CA ASN A 89 17.38 8.99 5.58
C ASN A 89 18.67 8.41 5.03
N GLU A 90 19.78 8.49 5.77
CA GLU A 90 21.01 7.81 5.39
C GLU A 90 20.83 6.28 5.41
N TYR A 91 20.06 5.76 6.38
CA TYR A 91 19.74 4.34 6.43
C TYR A 91 18.80 3.93 5.29
N ILE A 92 17.64 4.58 5.16
CA ILE A 92 16.65 4.25 4.12
C ILE A 92 17.31 4.30 2.74
N ALA A 93 18.06 5.36 2.44
CA ALA A 93 18.78 5.48 1.18
C ALA A 93 19.82 4.36 0.98
N LYS A 94 20.49 3.88 2.03
CA LYS A 94 21.40 2.72 1.93
C LYS A 94 20.63 1.44 1.62
N THR A 95 19.50 1.20 2.26
CA THR A 95 18.68 -0.01 2.08
C THR A 95 18.08 -0.08 0.68
N VAL A 96 17.52 1.02 0.19
CA VAL A 96 17.03 1.15 -1.19
C VAL A 96 18.16 0.92 -2.20
N ARG A 97 19.31 1.60 -2.03
CA ARG A 97 20.47 1.43 -2.94
C ARG A 97 21.08 0.02 -2.90
N ARG A 98 20.92 -0.69 -1.79
CA ARG A 98 21.36 -2.09 -1.64
C ARG A 98 20.32 -3.08 -2.14
N ALA A 99 19.16 -2.61 -2.60
CA ALA A 99 18.02 -3.43 -2.97
C ALA A 99 17.59 -4.38 -1.83
N GLU A 100 17.80 -3.92 -0.58
CA GLU A 100 17.35 -4.62 0.62
C GLU A 100 15.89 -4.25 0.95
N MET A 101 15.39 -3.17 0.34
CA MET A 101 13.99 -2.73 0.37
C MET A 101 13.65 -2.28 -1.05
N LEU A 102 12.92 -3.12 -1.78
CA LEU A 102 12.34 -2.78 -3.07
C LEU A 102 10.84 -2.70 -2.86
N ILE A 103 10.26 -1.51 -3.02
CA ILE A 103 8.81 -1.34 -2.96
C ILE A 103 8.32 -1.27 -4.39
N LEU A 104 7.50 -2.24 -4.78
CA LEU A 104 6.90 -2.33 -6.10
C LEU A 104 5.46 -1.81 -6.03
N LEU A 105 5.06 -1.06 -7.06
CA LEU A 105 3.69 -0.57 -7.26
C LEU A 105 3.12 -1.25 -8.50
N ASP A 106 2.12 -2.08 -8.32
CA ASP A 106 1.45 -2.84 -9.38
C ASP A 106 0.04 -2.28 -9.58
N PHE A 107 -0.17 -1.51 -10.64
CA PHE A 107 -1.44 -0.85 -10.93
C PHE A 107 -2.40 -1.82 -11.62
N LYS A 108 -3.60 -1.98 -11.07
CA LYS A 108 -4.70 -2.76 -11.64
C LYS A 108 -5.78 -1.85 -12.20
N ASN A 109 -6.49 -2.37 -13.20
CA ASN A 109 -7.62 -1.69 -13.82
C ASN A 109 -7.25 -0.33 -14.46
N PHE A 110 -5.98 -0.11 -14.77
CA PHE A 110 -5.44 1.18 -15.21
C PHE A 110 -5.74 1.46 -16.69
N GLN A 111 -6.33 2.63 -16.94
CA GLN A 111 -6.86 3.09 -18.24
C GLN A 111 -6.06 4.26 -18.83
N GLY A 112 -5.26 4.97 -18.03
CA GLY A 112 -4.37 6.01 -18.56
C GLY A 112 -3.67 6.90 -17.53
N TYR A 113 -2.51 7.44 -17.94
CA TYR A 113 -1.62 8.28 -17.10
C TYR A 113 -2.09 9.72 -16.87
N GLU A 114 -3.03 10.21 -17.68
CA GLU A 114 -3.52 11.58 -17.55
C GLU A 114 -4.81 11.65 -16.73
N ASN A 115 -5.74 10.75 -17.01
CA ASN A 115 -7.05 10.70 -16.37
C ASN A 115 -7.54 9.26 -16.24
N ASP A 116 -7.64 8.80 -15.00
CA ASP A 116 -8.26 7.55 -14.59
C ASP A 116 -9.04 7.77 -13.28
N LYS A 117 -10.28 7.31 -13.24
CA LYS A 117 -11.17 7.56 -12.09
C LYS A 117 -11.10 6.47 -11.04
N SER A 118 -10.57 5.31 -11.38
CA SER A 118 -10.60 4.14 -10.52
C SER A 118 -9.46 3.23 -10.89
N VAL A 119 -8.44 3.25 -10.05
CA VAL A 119 -7.26 2.42 -10.18
C VAL A 119 -6.97 1.80 -8.83
N ASP A 120 -6.61 0.52 -8.85
CA ASP A 120 -6.15 -0.15 -7.63
C ASP A 120 -4.63 -0.22 -7.72
N ILE A 121 -3.95 -0.07 -6.59
CA ILE A 121 -2.49 -0.16 -6.51
C ILE A 121 -2.14 -1.21 -5.49
N ASP A 122 -1.62 -2.34 -5.97
CA ASP A 122 -1.00 -3.34 -5.14
C ASP A 122 0.40 -2.86 -4.74
N ILE A 123 0.72 -2.94 -3.45
CA ILE A 123 2.04 -2.62 -2.91
C ILE A 123 2.72 -3.93 -2.55
N LEU A 124 3.83 -4.21 -3.21
CA LEU A 124 4.55 -5.46 -3.06
C LEU A 124 5.98 -5.19 -2.58
N LEU A 125 6.54 -6.14 -1.84
CA LEU A 125 7.97 -6.12 -1.52
C LEU A 125 8.69 -6.92 -2.59
N GLY A 126 9.60 -6.27 -3.31
CA GLY A 126 10.38 -6.87 -4.37
C GLY A 126 11.67 -7.51 -3.89
N HIS A 127 12.18 -8.43 -4.70
CA HIS A 127 13.50 -9.01 -4.58
C HIS A 127 14.20 -8.97 -5.94
N ASP A 128 15.48 -8.66 -5.93
CA ASP A 128 16.36 -8.64 -7.10
C ASP A 128 16.65 -10.09 -7.54
N PHE A 129 16.05 -10.51 -8.65
CA PHE A 129 16.10 -11.89 -9.11
C PHE A 129 17.49 -12.33 -9.59
N ASP A 130 18.24 -11.45 -10.26
CA ASP A 130 19.55 -11.78 -10.83
C ASP A 130 20.72 -11.44 -9.87
N GLY A 131 20.44 -10.69 -8.81
CA GLY A 131 21.40 -10.25 -7.80
C GLY A 131 22.32 -9.13 -8.27
N GLU A 132 22.09 -8.58 -9.46
CA GLU A 132 22.84 -7.48 -10.06
C GLU A 132 22.25 -6.13 -9.65
N ARG A 133 22.47 -5.76 -8.39
CA ARG A 133 21.98 -4.52 -7.76
C ARG A 133 22.16 -3.22 -8.55
N SER A 134 23.11 -3.16 -9.49
CA SER A 134 23.35 -1.97 -10.31
C SER A 134 22.27 -1.71 -11.36
N ASN A 135 21.45 -2.70 -11.72
CA ASN A 135 20.44 -2.58 -12.79
C ASN A 135 19.00 -2.45 -12.25
N ASN A 136 18.80 -2.55 -10.93
CA ASN A 136 17.47 -2.66 -10.29
C ASN A 136 16.49 -1.52 -10.59
N PHE A 137 16.99 -0.39 -11.08
CA PHE A 137 16.18 0.79 -11.40
C PHE A 137 16.29 1.17 -12.89
N GLU A 138 16.75 0.24 -13.74
CA GLU A 138 16.93 0.43 -15.18
C GLU A 138 15.93 -0.40 -16.01
N GLY A 139 14.78 -0.76 -15.42
CA GLY A 139 13.75 -1.57 -16.08
C GLY A 139 14.05 -3.07 -16.09
N SER A 140 14.78 -3.56 -15.08
CA SER A 140 14.99 -4.99 -14.87
C SER A 140 13.70 -5.71 -14.45
N GLU A 141 13.74 -7.04 -14.47
CA GLU A 141 12.68 -7.89 -13.96
C GLU A 141 12.86 -8.11 -12.46
N MET A 142 11.80 -7.91 -11.67
CA MET A 142 11.77 -8.08 -10.22
C MET A 142 10.85 -9.23 -9.85
N SER A 143 11.26 -10.03 -8.87
CA SER A 143 10.37 -11.02 -8.24
C SER A 143 9.68 -10.41 -7.02
N VAL A 144 8.50 -10.92 -6.69
CA VAL A 144 7.78 -10.53 -5.46
C VAL A 144 8.30 -11.37 -4.28
N THR A 145 8.28 -10.79 -3.09
CA THR A 145 8.58 -11.47 -1.82
C THR A 145 7.30 -12.05 -1.24
N CYS A 146 7.30 -13.32 -0.84
CA CYS A 146 6.11 -13.99 -0.31
C CYS A 146 5.45 -13.28 0.88
N SER A 147 6.21 -12.58 1.73
CA SER A 147 5.63 -11.86 2.87
C SER A 147 4.72 -10.69 2.47
N SER A 148 4.79 -10.26 1.20
CA SER A 148 3.89 -9.24 0.66
C SER A 148 2.63 -9.80 0.00
N LEU A 149 2.45 -11.12 0.04
CA LEU A 149 1.31 -11.82 -0.57
C LEU A 149 0.51 -12.60 0.49
N THR A 150 -0.80 -12.67 0.28
CA THR A 150 -1.73 -13.55 0.99
C THR A 150 -1.50 -15.02 0.62
N ASP A 151 -2.14 -15.94 1.34
CA ASP A 151 -2.13 -17.38 1.03
C ASP A 151 -2.73 -17.68 -0.36
N GLU A 152 -3.59 -16.79 -0.86
CA GLU A 152 -4.18 -16.84 -2.21
C GLU A 152 -3.29 -16.23 -3.31
N GLY A 153 -2.17 -15.60 -2.93
CA GLY A 153 -1.24 -14.95 -3.86
C GLY A 153 -1.64 -13.52 -4.28
N GLU A 154 -2.62 -12.92 -3.60
CA GLU A 154 -3.00 -11.51 -3.76
C GLU A 154 -2.09 -10.62 -2.90
N ALA A 155 -1.87 -9.36 -3.28
CA ALA A 155 -1.09 -8.42 -2.46
C ALA A 155 -1.73 -8.23 -1.08
N GLU A 156 -0.94 -8.31 0.00
CA GLU A 156 -1.44 -8.01 1.36
C GLU A 156 -1.82 -6.54 1.53
N ASN A 157 -1.20 -5.65 0.75
CA ASN A 157 -1.27 -4.20 0.92
C ASN A 157 -1.73 -3.56 -0.40
N GLN A 158 -2.82 -2.80 -0.33
CA GLN A 158 -3.47 -2.24 -1.52
C GLN A 158 -4.03 -0.85 -1.24
N PHE A 159 -4.04 0.00 -2.26
CA PHE A 159 -4.87 1.19 -2.32
C PHE A 159 -6.03 0.95 -3.28
N PHE A 160 -7.26 1.01 -2.76
CA PHE A 160 -8.47 0.93 -3.58
C PHE A 160 -8.93 2.31 -4.02
N ASP A 161 -9.70 2.38 -5.11
CA ASP A 161 -10.36 3.61 -5.57
C ASP A 161 -9.39 4.80 -5.73
N THR A 162 -8.15 4.52 -6.11
CA THR A 162 -7.15 5.56 -6.40
C THR A 162 -7.51 6.25 -7.72
N GLU A 163 -7.30 7.55 -7.81
CA GLU A 163 -7.53 8.31 -9.04
C GLU A 163 -6.23 8.88 -9.61
N VAL A 164 -6.19 8.98 -10.93
CA VAL A 164 -5.23 9.80 -11.67
C VAL A 164 -6.00 10.93 -12.31
N LYS A 165 -5.70 12.19 -11.96
CA LYS A 165 -6.41 13.35 -12.51
C LYS A 165 -5.44 14.42 -12.95
N ASP A 166 -5.49 14.79 -14.22
CA ASP A 166 -4.52 15.69 -14.84
C ASP A 166 -3.06 15.26 -14.55
N GLY A 167 -2.81 13.94 -14.57
CA GLY A 167 -1.52 13.32 -14.24
C GLY A 167 -1.19 13.26 -12.75
N GLN A 168 -2.06 13.73 -11.85
CA GLN A 168 -1.85 13.61 -10.40
C GLN A 168 -2.44 12.32 -9.88
N LEU A 169 -1.60 11.46 -9.32
CA LEU A 169 -2.00 10.28 -8.58
C LEU A 169 -2.49 10.68 -7.18
N ASN A 170 -3.64 10.15 -6.76
CA ASN A 170 -4.20 10.39 -5.44
C ASN A 170 -4.97 9.16 -4.94
N GLY A 171 -4.40 8.47 -3.95
CA GLY A 171 -4.96 7.28 -3.31
C GLY A 171 -5.00 7.45 -1.80
N SER A 172 -6.02 6.87 -1.15
CA SER A 172 -6.22 6.95 0.29
C SER A 172 -6.91 5.70 0.82
N GLY A 173 -6.86 5.48 2.14
CA GLY A 173 -7.53 4.36 2.79
C GLY A 173 -6.86 3.01 2.52
N GLY A 174 -5.59 3.02 2.10
CA GLY A 174 -4.79 1.81 1.98
C GLY A 174 -4.10 1.43 3.29
N SER A 175 -3.36 0.34 3.24
CA SER A 175 -2.35 -0.01 4.23
C SER A 175 -1.08 -0.42 3.53
N PHE A 176 0.08 -0.21 4.15
CA PHE A 176 1.33 -0.75 3.62
C PHE A 176 2.28 -1.15 4.73
N ARG A 177 2.91 -2.32 4.57
CA ARG A 177 3.99 -2.76 5.45
C ARG A 177 5.28 -2.03 5.10
N PHE A 178 5.92 -1.45 6.10
CA PHE A 178 7.22 -0.83 6.00
C PHE A 178 8.21 -1.58 6.88
N LEU A 179 9.38 -1.91 6.33
CA LEU A 179 10.45 -2.57 7.08
C LEU A 179 11.14 -1.56 8.01
N VAL A 180 11.00 -1.79 9.31
CA VAL A 180 11.73 -1.05 10.32
C VAL A 180 13.12 -1.63 10.46
N SER A 181 14.04 -0.74 10.21
CA SER A 181 15.44 -0.98 9.87
C SER A 181 16.30 -1.58 10.99
N PHE A 182 15.89 -1.43 12.24
CA PHE A 182 16.67 -1.87 13.39
C PHE A 182 16.33 -3.29 13.86
N SER A 183 15.14 -3.81 13.57
CA SER A 183 14.66 -5.07 14.15
C SER A 183 14.34 -6.18 13.11
N ASN A 184 14.52 -5.91 11.81
CA ASN A 184 13.93 -6.73 10.72
C ASN A 184 12.42 -6.97 10.92
N THR A 185 11.74 -6.07 11.62
CA THR A 185 10.30 -6.14 11.87
C THR A 185 9.60 -5.25 10.85
N GLU A 186 8.51 -5.77 10.31
CA GLU A 186 7.61 -5.00 9.47
C GLU A 186 6.57 -4.33 10.35
N VAL A 187 6.35 -3.03 10.16
CA VAL A 187 5.23 -2.31 10.76
C VAL A 187 4.20 -2.02 9.69
N LEU A 188 2.92 -2.10 10.06
CA LEU A 188 1.83 -1.78 9.16
C LEU A 188 1.47 -0.29 9.31
N LEU A 189 1.66 0.50 8.25
CA LEU A 189 1.06 1.82 8.18
C LEU A 189 -0.40 1.69 7.77
N GLN A 190 -1.28 2.13 8.65
CA GLN A 190 -2.73 2.18 8.47
C GLN A 190 -3.16 3.58 8.04
N ASN A 191 -4.41 3.69 7.56
CA ASN A 191 -4.97 4.93 7.00
C ASN A 191 -4.02 5.57 5.97
N ALA A 192 -3.35 4.73 5.18
CA ALA A 192 -2.29 5.17 4.31
C ALA A 192 -2.85 6.02 3.17
N LYS A 193 -2.02 6.95 2.71
CA LYS A 193 -2.24 7.81 1.55
C LYS A 193 -1.05 7.72 0.62
N ILE A 194 -1.31 7.81 -0.67
CA ILE A 194 -0.30 7.90 -1.73
C ILE A 194 -0.68 9.02 -2.68
N VAL A 195 0.26 9.91 -2.96
CA VAL A 195 0.13 10.93 -4.00
C VAL A 195 1.38 10.95 -4.86
N GLY A 196 1.27 11.49 -6.06
CA GLY A 196 2.41 11.64 -6.95
C GLY A 196 2.02 12.26 -8.27
N THR A 197 3.00 12.54 -9.12
CA THR A 197 2.76 12.97 -10.50
C THR A 197 3.19 11.88 -11.46
N MET A 198 2.25 11.34 -12.23
CA MET A 198 2.54 10.41 -13.33
C MET A 198 3.11 11.21 -14.50
N ASP A 199 4.27 10.79 -15.01
CA ASP A 199 4.80 11.31 -16.27
C ASP A 199 3.80 11.03 -17.42
N PRO A 200 3.50 11.97 -18.34
CA PRO A 200 2.56 11.73 -19.44
C PRO A 200 2.93 10.57 -20.37
N GLN A 201 4.22 10.20 -20.41
CA GLN A 201 4.69 9.02 -21.15
C GLN A 201 4.53 7.72 -20.36
N GLY A 202 4.07 7.79 -19.11
CA GLY A 202 3.97 6.66 -18.19
C GLY A 202 5.31 6.14 -17.72
N ALA A 203 6.38 6.93 -17.89
CA ALA A 203 7.72 6.44 -17.65
C ALA A 203 8.17 6.61 -16.21
N ASN A 204 7.54 7.44 -15.39
CA ASN A 204 7.95 7.65 -13.99
C ASN A 204 6.78 8.12 -13.13
N ILE A 205 6.90 7.91 -11.82
CA ILE A 205 6.13 8.64 -10.81
C ILE A 205 7.11 9.59 -10.12
N ILE A 206 6.82 10.89 -10.20
CA ILE A 206 7.68 11.95 -9.66
C ILE A 206 6.97 12.76 -8.58
N ASN A 207 7.74 13.33 -7.67
CA ASN A 207 7.23 14.02 -6.47
C ASN A 207 6.20 13.15 -5.72
N GLY A 208 6.49 11.84 -5.64
CA GLY A 208 5.66 10.90 -4.92
C GLY A 208 5.72 11.18 -3.42
N MET A 209 4.60 10.94 -2.74
CA MET A 209 4.55 10.92 -1.28
C MET A 209 3.64 9.78 -0.84
N ILE A 210 4.13 8.95 0.09
CA ILE A 210 3.40 7.84 0.69
C ILE A 210 3.55 7.93 2.20
N GLY A 211 2.48 7.65 2.94
CA GLY A 211 2.49 7.80 4.39
C GLY A 211 1.21 7.30 5.02
N GLY A 212 1.21 7.21 6.34
CA GLY A 212 0.11 6.69 7.15
C GLY A 212 0.48 6.77 8.62
N ALA A 213 -0.20 6.00 9.47
CA ALA A 213 0.16 5.91 10.89
C ALA A 213 0.32 4.46 11.33
N VAL A 214 1.28 4.23 12.21
CA VAL A 214 1.53 2.93 12.85
C VAL A 214 0.91 2.95 14.24
N SER A 215 0.13 1.92 14.58
CA SER A 215 -0.47 1.84 15.91
C SER A 215 0.61 1.75 17.00
N PHE A 216 0.34 2.30 18.18
CA PHE A 216 1.26 2.18 19.30
C PHE A 216 1.46 0.72 19.73
N ASP A 217 0.42 -0.11 19.65
CA ASP A 217 0.51 -1.55 19.94
C ASP A 217 1.50 -2.26 19.00
N ASP A 218 1.48 -1.95 17.69
CA ASP A 218 2.43 -2.52 16.73
C ASP A 218 3.86 -2.06 17.03
N LEU A 219 4.05 -0.78 17.41
CA LEU A 219 5.35 -0.26 17.83
C LEU A 219 5.82 -0.92 19.13
N GLU A 220 4.93 -1.11 20.10
CA GLU A 220 5.23 -1.81 21.34
C GLU A 220 5.75 -3.22 21.07
N GLU A 221 5.06 -3.96 20.22
CA GLU A 221 5.48 -5.31 19.82
C GLU A 221 6.88 -5.32 19.19
N VAL A 222 7.19 -4.36 18.29
CA VAL A 222 8.52 -4.25 17.66
C VAL A 222 9.59 -4.01 18.72
N VAL A 223 9.34 -3.07 19.63
CA VAL A 223 10.30 -2.64 20.66
C VAL A 223 10.55 -3.72 21.70
N GLU A 224 9.50 -4.43 22.13
CA GLU A 224 9.62 -5.50 23.13
C GLU A 224 10.29 -6.76 22.58
N ASN A 225 10.12 -7.03 21.27
CA ASN A 225 10.68 -8.22 20.63
C ASN A 225 12.09 -8.03 20.06
N ASP A 226 12.60 -6.79 19.99
CA ASP A 226 13.95 -6.53 19.50
C ASP A 226 15.01 -6.92 20.56
N PRO A 227 15.83 -7.98 20.31
CA PRO A 227 16.82 -8.44 21.27
C PRO A 227 17.99 -7.45 21.46
N GLU A 228 18.16 -6.47 20.57
CA GLU A 228 19.16 -5.40 20.69
C GLU A 228 18.68 -4.30 21.65
N ILE A 229 17.37 -4.14 21.78
CA ILE A 229 16.72 -3.17 22.66
C ILE A 229 16.54 -3.81 24.03
N GLY A 230 17.56 -3.69 24.88
CA GLY A 230 17.48 -4.22 26.25
C GLY A 230 16.26 -3.68 27.03
N PRO A 231 15.71 -4.43 28.00
CA PRO A 231 14.40 -4.16 28.60
C PRO A 231 14.28 -2.79 29.29
N SER A 232 15.37 -2.29 29.88
CA SER A 232 15.38 -0.96 30.49
C SER A 232 15.29 0.17 29.46
N PHE A 233 15.86 -0.05 28.27
CA PHE A 233 15.81 0.92 27.18
C PHE A 233 14.47 0.85 26.46
N ALA A 234 13.90 -0.35 26.28
CA ALA A 234 12.54 -0.55 25.76
C ALA A 234 11.52 0.29 26.53
N VAL A 235 11.45 0.17 27.86
CA VAL A 235 10.52 0.96 28.70
C VAL A 235 10.68 2.47 28.48
N LEU A 236 11.92 2.95 28.40
CA LEU A 236 12.20 4.36 28.16
C LEU A 236 11.70 4.79 26.77
N MET A 237 11.99 3.99 25.75
CA MET A 237 11.61 4.29 24.37
C MET A 237 10.09 4.25 24.18
N LEU A 238 9.39 3.27 24.76
CA LEU A 238 7.92 3.22 24.75
C LEU A 238 7.31 4.46 25.41
N THR A 239 7.86 4.88 26.56
CA THR A 239 7.41 6.12 27.21
C THR A 239 7.62 7.33 26.30
N PHE A 240 8.72 7.39 25.54
CA PHE A 240 8.93 8.46 24.58
C PHE A 240 7.93 8.39 23.42
N LEU A 241 7.78 7.22 22.80
CA LEU A 241 6.85 6.99 21.68
C LEU A 241 5.41 7.36 22.05
N GLU A 242 4.94 6.94 23.22
CA GLU A 242 3.59 7.28 23.73
C GLU A 242 3.36 8.80 23.82
N ASN A 243 4.42 9.57 24.14
CA ASN A 243 4.34 11.04 24.18
C ASN A 243 4.49 11.71 22.80
N GLN A 244 4.76 10.94 21.74
CA GLN A 244 4.90 11.43 20.37
C GLN A 244 3.75 10.98 19.46
N LEU A 245 2.78 10.24 19.98
CA LEU A 245 1.58 9.87 19.23
C LEU A 245 0.88 11.13 18.74
N ASP A 246 0.51 11.12 17.46
CA ASP A 246 0.02 12.28 16.72
C ASP A 246 -1.12 11.93 15.75
N ALA A 247 -1.58 10.68 15.75
CA ALA A 247 -2.75 10.23 15.01
C ALA A 247 -3.71 9.43 15.91
N ASP A 248 -5.00 9.50 15.57
CA ASP A 248 -6.11 8.72 16.15
C ASP A 248 -6.61 7.76 15.06
N LEU A 249 -6.17 6.51 15.11
CA LEU A 249 -6.46 5.50 14.09
C LEU A 249 -7.86 4.91 14.24
N ASP A 250 -8.35 4.75 15.47
CA ASP A 250 -9.63 4.09 15.76
C ASP A 250 -10.84 5.06 15.86
N GLY A 251 -10.56 6.37 15.93
CA GLY A 251 -11.54 7.45 15.93
C GLY A 251 -12.20 7.68 17.29
N ASP A 252 -11.59 7.23 18.39
CA ASP A 252 -12.14 7.43 19.74
C ASP A 252 -11.80 8.80 20.36
N GLY A 253 -10.90 9.56 19.72
CA GLY A 253 -10.45 10.89 20.10
C GLY A 253 -9.20 10.93 20.98
N GLU A 254 -8.63 9.78 21.33
CA GLU A 254 -7.31 9.67 21.94
C GLU A 254 -6.26 9.39 20.85
N LEU A 255 -5.04 9.92 21.02
CA LEU A 255 -3.95 9.65 20.07
C LEU A 255 -3.34 8.30 20.42
N ASP A 256 -3.42 7.35 19.50
CA ASP A 256 -3.05 5.95 19.67
C ASP A 256 -2.02 5.48 18.63
N ALA A 257 -1.56 6.38 17.76
CA ALA A 257 -0.70 6.05 16.65
C ALA A 257 0.35 7.12 16.34
N LEU A 258 1.42 6.69 15.68
CA LEU A 258 2.53 7.52 15.23
C LEU A 258 2.51 7.62 13.71
N SER A 259 2.39 8.84 13.19
CA SER A 259 2.41 9.10 11.76
C SER A 259 3.81 9.04 11.16
N ALA A 260 3.90 8.62 9.90
CA ALA A 260 5.11 8.64 9.11
C ALA A 260 4.79 8.96 7.65
N SER A 261 5.56 9.87 7.05
CA SER A 261 5.43 10.26 5.65
C SER A 261 6.78 10.23 4.93
N PHE A 262 6.79 9.68 3.73
CA PHE A 262 7.96 9.50 2.89
C PHE A 262 7.73 10.13 1.52
N SER A 263 8.70 10.85 0.98
CA SER A 263 8.74 11.12 -0.45
C SER A 263 9.35 9.95 -1.20
N PHE A 264 8.91 9.77 -2.45
CA PHE A 264 9.48 8.77 -3.33
C PHE A 264 9.50 9.21 -4.78
N GLU A 265 10.41 8.60 -5.53
CA GLU A 265 10.39 8.55 -6.98
C GLU A 265 10.23 7.09 -7.39
N ALA A 266 9.58 6.83 -8.52
CA ALA A 266 9.42 5.47 -9.03
C ALA A 266 9.66 5.39 -10.53
N VAL A 267 10.31 4.30 -10.95
CA VAL A 267 10.65 4.01 -12.34
C VAL A 267 9.97 2.72 -12.79
N PRO A 268 9.76 2.51 -14.10
CA PRO A 268 9.04 1.34 -14.60
C PRO A 268 9.88 0.09 -14.39
N VAL A 269 9.19 -1.01 -14.11
CA VAL A 269 9.81 -2.32 -13.88
C VAL A 269 8.94 -3.39 -14.51
N SER A 270 9.45 -4.62 -14.62
CA SER A 270 8.63 -5.79 -14.92
C SER A 270 8.56 -6.67 -13.67
N ILE A 271 7.37 -7.06 -13.25
CA ILE A 271 7.14 -7.89 -12.07
C ILE A 271 6.85 -9.33 -12.53
N ASP A 272 7.73 -10.27 -12.19
CA ASP A 272 7.50 -11.71 -12.42
C ASP A 272 6.44 -12.23 -11.44
N ARG A 273 5.21 -12.36 -11.92
CA ARG A 273 4.08 -12.94 -11.18
C ARG A 273 3.98 -14.47 -11.30
N GLU A 274 4.75 -15.10 -12.20
CA GLU A 274 4.74 -16.54 -12.35
C GLU A 274 5.56 -17.23 -11.25
N ARG A 275 6.51 -16.50 -10.65
CA ARG A 275 7.40 -16.99 -9.58
C ARG A 275 7.45 -16.06 -8.36
N PRO A 276 6.32 -15.84 -7.67
CA PRO A 276 6.28 -14.94 -6.52
C PRO A 276 7.05 -15.44 -5.27
N CYS A 277 7.63 -16.65 -5.31
CA CYS A 277 8.07 -17.37 -4.11
C CYS A 277 9.19 -18.42 -4.32
N GLU A 278 10.13 -18.22 -5.26
CA GLU A 278 11.29 -19.13 -5.40
C GLU A 278 12.39 -18.91 -4.34
#